data_AF-A0A955N248-F1
#
_entry.id   AF-A0A955N248-F1
#
_cell.length_a   1.000
_cell.length_b   1.000
_cell.length_c   1.000
_cell.angle_alpha   90.00
_cell.angle_beta   90.00
_cell.angle_gamma   90.00
#
_symmetry.space_group_name_H-M   'P 1'
#
loop_
_entity.id
_entity.type
_entity.pdbx_description
1 polymer ?
#
loop_
_entity_poly.entity_id
_entity_poly.type
_entity_poly.pdbx_seq_one_letter_code
_entity_poly.pdbx_strand_id
1 'polypeptide(L)'
;MFRNDRQLRGIATGTLPAEPELLWKFDTGGPVRSTAAIVGDRVFIGSNDGFLYALDKATGKEIWKFETEDSIEAAPLYRNGTLYFGSADSFFYAVDAETGKEKWKYETWDKILGAANWIS
;
A
#
# COMPACT_ATOMS: atom_id res chain seq x y z
N MET A 1 -4.05 -6.66 8.95
CA MET A 1 -2.60 -6.38 9.08
C MET A 1 -1.85 -7.44 8.30
N PHE A 2 -1.39 -7.13 7.09
CA PHE A 2 -0.70 -8.11 6.25
C PHE A 2 0.81 -8.07 6.54
N ARG A 3 1.41 -9.23 6.84
CA ARG A 3 2.82 -9.38 7.22
C ARG A 3 3.44 -10.63 6.59
N ASN A 4 3.56 -10.63 5.27
CA ASN A 4 4.43 -11.50 4.44
C ASN A 4 4.25 -13.03 4.47
N ASP A 5 3.66 -13.64 5.51
CA ASP A 5 3.37 -15.08 5.57
C ASP A 5 2.07 -15.40 6.34
N ARG A 6 1.62 -16.65 6.24
CA ARG A 6 0.40 -17.20 6.88
C ARG A 6 0.51 -17.26 8.42
N GLN A 7 1.61 -16.81 9.03
CA GLN A 7 1.93 -16.97 10.45
C GLN A 7 2.25 -15.64 11.17
N LEU A 8 1.99 -14.49 10.54
CA LEU A 8 2.09 -13.14 11.12
C LEU A 8 3.53 -12.70 11.51
N ARG A 9 4.58 -13.29 10.94
CA ARG A 9 5.94 -13.09 11.51
C ARG A 9 6.73 -11.91 10.96
N GLY A 10 6.37 -11.33 9.82
CA GLY A 10 7.12 -10.17 9.28
C GLY A 10 8.62 -10.47 9.07
N ILE A 11 8.96 -11.71 8.72
CA ILE A 11 10.35 -12.13 8.48
C ILE A 11 10.63 -12.03 6.98
N ALA A 12 11.61 -11.22 6.61
CA ALA A 12 12.26 -11.29 5.31
C ALA A 12 13.32 -12.39 5.38
N THR A 13 13.26 -13.41 4.51
CA THR A 13 14.19 -14.56 4.51
C THR A 13 15.56 -14.23 3.91
N GLY A 14 15.91 -12.95 3.80
CA GLY A 14 17.19 -12.49 3.27
C GLY A 14 18.19 -12.27 4.38
N THR A 15 19.44 -12.70 4.18
CA THR A 15 20.57 -12.21 4.96
C THR A 15 20.72 -10.72 4.72
N LEU A 16 20.48 -9.92 5.75
CA LEU A 16 20.84 -8.50 5.73
C LEU A 16 22.38 -8.40 5.67
N PRO A 17 22.94 -7.51 4.84
CA PRO A 17 24.35 -7.16 4.96
C PRO A 17 24.61 -6.61 6.37
N ALA A 18 25.83 -6.80 6.87
CA ALA A 18 26.24 -6.34 8.20
C ALA A 18 25.98 -4.84 8.42
N GLU A 19 25.98 -4.07 7.33
CA GLU A 19 25.61 -2.66 7.30
C GLU A 19 24.56 -2.44 6.20
N PRO A 20 23.32 -2.02 6.53
CA PRO A 20 22.32 -1.67 5.54
C PRO A 20 22.68 -0.34 4.87
N GLU A 21 22.73 -0.33 3.54
CA GLU A 21 22.89 0.88 2.73
C GLU A 21 21.52 1.39 2.25
N LEU A 22 21.32 2.70 2.26
CA LEU A 22 20.13 3.34 1.71
C LEU A 22 20.18 3.25 0.17
N LEU A 23 19.39 2.36 -0.43
CA LEU A 23 19.31 2.22 -1.89
C LEU A 23 18.58 3.39 -2.55
N TRP A 24 17.44 3.78 -2.00
CA TRP A 24 16.65 4.90 -2.50
C TRP A 24 15.75 5.45 -1.40
N LYS A 25 15.29 6.69 -1.61
CA LYS A 25 14.32 7.37 -0.77
C LYS A 25 13.26 8.01 -1.67
N PHE A 26 12.00 7.95 -1.23
CA PHE A 26 10.89 8.63 -1.85
C PHE A 26 10.20 9.51 -0.81
N ASP A 27 9.97 10.78 -1.13
CA ASP A 27 9.33 11.75 -0.25
C ASP A 27 7.85 11.89 -0.62
N THR A 28 6.96 11.49 0.29
CA THR A 28 5.51 11.71 0.18
C THR A 28 5.15 13.13 0.63
N GLY A 29 3.96 13.61 0.21
CA GLY A 29 3.47 14.94 0.61
C GLY A 29 2.95 14.99 2.05
N GLY A 30 2.68 13.84 2.65
CA GLY A 30 2.18 13.70 4.01
C GLY A 30 2.81 12.53 4.77
N PRO A 31 2.48 12.39 6.07
CA PRO A 31 2.93 11.25 6.87
C PRO A 31 2.50 9.91 6.27
N VAL A 32 3.42 8.95 6.22
CA VAL A 32 3.09 7.56 5.87
C VAL A 32 2.78 6.82 7.17
N ARG A 33 1.48 6.64 7.47
CA ARG A 33 1.02 5.78 8.59
C ARG A 33 0.71 4.36 8.14
N SER A 34 0.53 4.14 6.85
CA SER A 34 0.26 2.84 6.27
C SER A 34 1.50 1.93 6.31
N THR A 35 1.28 0.62 6.26
CA THR A 35 2.36 -0.35 5.98
C THR A 35 2.48 -0.52 4.47
N ALA A 36 3.70 -0.54 3.93
CA ALA A 36 3.93 -0.79 2.52
C ALA A 36 3.59 -2.24 2.12
N ALA A 37 2.99 -2.43 0.95
CA ALA A 37 2.83 -3.75 0.32
C ALA A 37 3.85 -3.89 -0.82
N ILE A 38 4.67 -4.94 -0.78
CA ILE A 38 5.67 -5.22 -1.82
C ILE A 38 5.19 -6.44 -2.62
N VAL A 39 5.02 -6.28 -3.93
CA VAL A 39 4.57 -7.35 -4.83
C VAL A 39 5.40 -7.30 -6.11
N GLY A 40 6.16 -8.36 -6.37
CA GLY A 40 7.10 -8.38 -7.49
C GLY A 40 8.11 -7.23 -7.41
N ASP A 41 8.12 -6.40 -8.45
CA ASP A 41 9.01 -5.24 -8.61
C ASP A 41 8.34 -3.91 -8.21
N ARG A 42 7.19 -3.97 -7.53
CA ARG A 42 6.44 -2.78 -7.11
C ARG A 42 6.31 -2.69 -5.60
N VAL A 43 6.36 -1.45 -5.10
CA VAL A 43 6.09 -1.09 -3.70
C VAL A 43 4.87 -0.18 -3.68
N PHE A 44 3.86 -0.53 -2.89
CA PHE A 44 2.63 0.24 -2.75
C PHE A 44 2.53 0.86 -1.35
N ILE A 45 2.28 2.17 -1.29
CA ILE A 45 2.30 2.95 -0.05
C ILE A 45 1.12 3.92 -0.03
N GLY A 46 0.28 3.82 1.00
CA GLY A 46 -0.75 4.83 1.29
C GLY A 46 -0.17 5.95 2.16
N SER A 47 -0.54 7.19 1.88
CA SER A 47 -0.06 8.36 2.62
C SER A 47 -1.24 9.21 3.12
N ASN A 48 -0.98 9.95 4.19
CA ASN A 48 -1.95 10.88 4.76
C ASN A 48 -2.16 12.14 3.89
N ASP A 49 -1.42 12.29 2.79
CA ASP A 49 -1.69 13.30 1.75
C ASP A 49 -2.85 12.93 0.82
N GLY A 50 -3.49 11.78 1.02
CA GLY A 50 -4.59 11.31 0.17
C GLY A 50 -4.12 10.61 -1.09
N PHE A 51 -2.87 10.12 -1.14
CA PHE A 51 -2.38 9.36 -2.27
C PHE A 51 -1.96 7.93 -1.91
N LEU A 52 -2.32 7.00 -2.79
CA LEU A 52 -1.72 5.67 -2.87
C LEU A 52 -0.66 5.72 -3.98
N TYR A 53 0.59 5.52 -3.61
CA TYR A 53 1.73 5.50 -4.51
C TYR A 53 2.08 4.06 -4.91
N ALA A 54 2.42 3.87 -6.18
CA ALA A 54 3.13 2.70 -6.66
C ALA A 54 4.54 3.10 -7.12
N LEU A 55 5.54 2.52 -6.50
CA LEU A 55 6.94 2.80 -6.76
C LEU A 55 7.62 1.58 -7.36
N ASP A 56 8.58 1.82 -8.24
CA ASP A 56 9.53 0.81 -8.70
C ASP A 56 10.44 0.40 -7.55
N LYS A 57 10.49 -0.89 -7.23
CA LYS A 57 11.23 -1.43 -6.09
C LYS A 57 12.75 -1.23 -6.20
N ALA A 58 13.28 -1.25 -7.43
CA ALA A 58 14.72 -1.15 -7.64
C ALA A 58 15.21 0.31 -7.55
N THR A 59 14.41 1.26 -8.02
CA THR A 59 14.81 2.66 -8.20
C THR A 59 14.10 3.64 -7.28
N GLY A 60 12.99 3.24 -6.65
CA GLY A 60 12.15 4.12 -5.83
C GLY A 60 11.32 5.12 -6.64
N LYS A 61 11.33 5.03 -7.98
CA LYS A 61 10.61 5.97 -8.84
C LYS A 61 9.11 5.71 -8.82
N GLU A 62 8.32 6.78 -8.81
CA GLU A 62 6.87 6.70 -8.97
C GLU A 62 6.52 6.13 -10.36
N ILE A 63 5.76 5.04 -10.36
CA ILE A 63 5.17 4.44 -11.56
C ILE A 63 3.79 5.08 -11.80
N TRP A 64 2.98 5.15 -10.75
CA TRP A 64 1.68 5.81 -10.74
C TRP A 64 1.30 6.20 -9.32
N LYS A 65 0.32 7.10 -9.20
CA LYS A 65 -0.37 7.40 -7.94
C LYS A 65 -1.89 7.46 -8.15
N PHE A 66 -2.63 7.13 -7.10
CA PHE A 66 -4.09 7.21 -7.04
C PHE A 66 -4.50 8.19 -5.96
N GLU A 67 -5.46 9.07 -6.26
CA GLU A 67 -5.91 10.15 -5.39
C GLU A 67 -7.23 9.79 -4.70
N THR A 68 -7.30 10.03 -3.39
CA THR A 68 -8.50 9.95 -2.55
C THR A 68 -8.85 11.32 -1.98
N GLU A 69 -10.06 11.46 -1.44
CA GLU A 69 -10.53 12.76 -0.90
C GLU A 69 -10.05 13.02 0.54
N ASP A 70 -9.52 11.99 1.22
CA ASP A 70 -8.92 12.06 2.55
C ASP A 70 -7.75 11.06 2.64
N SER A 71 -7.05 11.07 3.78
CA SER A 71 -5.89 10.25 4.11
C SER A 71 -6.08 8.74 3.91
N ILE A 72 -5.01 8.09 3.42
CA ILE A 72 -4.93 6.63 3.30
C ILE A 72 -4.03 6.07 4.40
N GLU A 73 -4.64 5.76 5.54
CA GLU A 73 -3.92 5.18 6.69
C GLU A 73 -3.89 3.64 6.64
N ALA A 74 -4.77 3.01 5.86
CA ALA A 74 -4.87 1.56 5.77
C ALA A 74 -3.73 0.95 4.93
N ALA A 75 -3.21 -0.20 5.37
CA ALA A 75 -2.25 -0.97 4.57
C ALA A 75 -2.95 -1.56 3.33
N PRO A 76 -2.43 -1.33 2.11
CA PRO A 76 -2.99 -1.92 0.90
C PRO A 76 -2.84 -3.45 0.89
N LEU A 77 -3.87 -4.14 0.43
CA LEU A 77 -3.91 -5.59 0.23
C LEU A 77 -3.87 -5.89 -1.27
N TYR A 78 -2.87 -6.64 -1.72
CA TYR A 78 -2.81 -7.12 -3.10
C TYR A 78 -3.47 -8.49 -3.25
N ARG A 79 -4.31 -8.66 -4.27
CA ARG A 79 -4.80 -9.96 -4.72
C ARG A 79 -5.19 -9.95 -6.19
N ASN A 80 -4.73 -10.95 -6.95
CA ASN A 80 -5.12 -11.19 -8.34
C ASN A 80 -5.04 -9.91 -9.22
N GLY A 81 -3.92 -9.17 -9.15
CA GLY A 81 -3.73 -7.94 -9.91
C GLY A 81 -4.53 -6.73 -9.43
N THR A 82 -5.13 -6.80 -8.24
CA THR A 82 -5.94 -5.73 -7.67
C THR A 82 -5.43 -5.35 -6.29
N LEU A 83 -5.33 -4.06 -6.01
CA LEU A 83 -5.04 -3.51 -4.70
C LEU A 83 -6.33 -3.06 -4.04
N TYR A 84 -6.46 -3.41 -2.77
CA TYR A 84 -7.61 -3.05 -1.95
C TYR A 84 -7.14 -2.24 -0.75
N PHE A 85 -7.77 -1.10 -0.49
CA PHE A 85 -7.42 -0.24 0.62
C PHE A 85 -8.63 0.58 1.08
N GLY A 86 -8.64 0.90 2.38
CA GLY A 86 -9.59 1.86 2.95
C GLY A 86 -8.98 3.25 2.98
N SER A 87 -9.83 4.26 2.83
CA SER A 87 -9.48 5.66 2.99
C SER A 87 -10.34 6.28 4.09
N ALA A 88 -9.84 7.37 4.67
CA ALA A 88 -10.56 8.16 5.67
C ALA A 88 -11.75 8.95 5.09
N ASP A 89 -11.93 8.92 3.75
CA ASP A 89 -13.07 9.49 3.03
C ASP A 89 -14.33 8.62 3.09
N SER A 90 -14.30 7.55 3.90
CA SER A 90 -15.39 6.57 4.08
C SER A 90 -15.58 5.61 2.89
N PHE A 91 -14.61 5.52 1.97
CA PHE A 91 -14.63 4.56 0.88
C PHE A 91 -13.60 3.43 1.05
N PHE A 92 -14.00 2.25 0.56
CA PHE A 92 -13.13 1.13 0.28
C PHE A 92 -12.89 1.03 -1.21
N TYR A 93 -11.62 1.08 -1.64
CA TYR A 93 -11.24 1.13 -3.04
C TYR A 93 -10.68 -0.22 -3.51
N ALA A 94 -10.94 -0.53 -4.77
CA ALA A 94 -10.23 -1.53 -5.52
C ALA A 94 -9.61 -0.89 -6.76
N VAL A 95 -8.28 -0.92 -6.85
CA VAL A 95 -7.54 -0.34 -7.97
C VAL A 95 -6.69 -1.39 -8.65
N ASP A 96 -6.50 -1.25 -9.95
CA ASP A 96 -5.61 -2.11 -10.72
C ASP A 96 -4.16 -1.86 -10.31
N ALA A 97 -3.45 -2.93 -9.91
CA ALA A 97 -2.10 -2.80 -9.37
C ALA A 97 -1.07 -2.37 -10.44
N GLU A 98 -1.33 -2.69 -11.70
CA GLU A 98 -0.41 -2.38 -12.80
C GLU A 98 -0.58 -0.93 -13.27
N THR A 99 -1.82 -0.48 -13.36
CA THR A 99 -2.17 0.80 -14.00
C THR A 99 -2.63 1.90 -13.04
N GLY A 100 -2.94 1.57 -11.78
CA GLY A 100 -3.50 2.50 -10.81
C GLY A 100 -4.95 2.89 -11.07
N LYS A 101 -5.62 2.28 -12.06
CA LYS A 101 -7.01 2.64 -12.40
C LYS A 101 -8.00 2.08 -11.39
N GLU A 102 -8.99 2.88 -11.00
CA GLU A 102 -10.12 2.42 -10.19
C GLU A 102 -10.86 1.29 -10.93
N LYS A 103 -11.05 0.15 -10.25
CA LYS A 103 -11.94 -0.91 -10.69
C LYS A 103 -13.34 -0.71 -10.10
N TRP A 104 -13.40 -0.34 -8.83
CA TRP A 104 -14.61 0.07 -8.13
C TRP A 104 -14.27 0.72 -6.79
N LYS A 105 -15.24 1.43 -6.21
CA LYS A 105 -15.24 1.87 -4.82
C LYS A 105 -16.56 1.54 -4.13
N TYR A 106 -16.52 1.37 -2.81
CA TYR A 106 -17.68 1.07 -1.99
C TYR A 106 -17.75 2.03 -0.80
N GLU A 107 -18.89 2.70 -0.65
CA GLU A 107 -19.14 3.62 0.47
C GLU A 107 -19.48 2.83 1.73
N THR A 108 -18.75 3.08 2.81
CA THR A 108 -18.92 2.37 4.09
C THR A 108 -19.63 3.18 5.17
N TRP A 109 -20.13 4.38 4.82
CA TRP A 109 -20.91 5.27 5.68
C TRP A 109 -20.18 5.81 6.93
N ASP A 110 -18.93 5.37 7.17
CA ASP A 110 -18.00 5.88 8.19
C ASP A 110 -16.53 5.56 7.76
N LYS A 111 -15.54 6.13 8.44
CA LYS A 111 -14.11 6.01 8.08
C LYS A 111 -13.59 4.57 8.22
N ILE A 112 -12.77 4.13 7.26
CA ILE A 112 -12.04 2.87 7.36
C ILE A 112 -10.59 3.14 7.77
N LEU A 113 -10.31 3.03 9.06
CA LEU A 113 -8.95 3.14 9.62
C LEU A 113 -8.24 1.77 9.72
N GLY A 114 -8.95 0.67 9.45
CA GLY A 114 -8.44 -0.70 9.55
C GLY A 114 -8.02 -1.30 8.21
N ALA A 115 -6.91 -2.03 8.19
CA ALA A 115 -6.49 -2.77 7.00
C ALA A 115 -7.49 -3.89 6.66
N ALA A 116 -7.91 -3.99 5.40
CA ALA A 116 -8.71 -5.12 4.94
C ALA A 116 -7.99 -6.45 5.15
N ASN A 117 -8.70 -7.43 5.72
CA ASN A 117 -8.22 -8.81 5.86
C ASN A 117 -9.16 -9.75 5.10
N TRP A 118 -8.61 -10.79 4.51
CA TRP A 118 -9.38 -11.92 4.00
C TRP A 118 -9.17 -13.12 4.92
N ILE A 119 -10.27 -13.77 5.33
CA ILE A 119 -10.25 -15.04 6.06
C ILE A 119 -10.94 -16.07 5.14
N SER A 120 -10.20 -17.08 4.68
CA SER A 120 -10.76 -18.32 4.09
C SER A 120 -10.38 -19.49 4.97
#